data_AF-A0A7C5DAF1-F1
#
_entry.id   AF-A0A7C5DAF1-F1
#
_cell.length_a   1.000
_cell.length_b   1.000
_cell.length_c   1.000
_cell.angle_alpha   90.00
_cell.angle_beta   90.00
_cell.angle_gamma   90.00
#
_symmetry.space_group_name_H-M   'P 1'
#
loop_
_entity.id
_entity.type
_entity.pdbx_description
1 polymer ?
#
loop_
_entity_poly.entity_id
_entity_poly.type
_entity_poly.pdbx_seq_one_letter_code
_entity_poly.pdbx_strand_id
1 'polypeptide(L)' 'MLLPKRVFLTKGVGVEKEKLASLEGALRDADIAGYNLVKVSSIFPPHCQL' A
#
# COMPACT_ATOMS: atom_id res chain seq x y z
N MET A 1 6.99 12.73 -18.86
CA MET A 1 5.94 12.53 -17.83
C MET A 1 6.27 11.25 -17.07
N LEU A 2 6.20 11.26 -15.73
CA LEU A 2 6.50 10.07 -14.91
C LEU A 2 5.19 9.27 -14.74
N LEU A 3 5.09 8.09 -15.37
CA LEU A 3 3.94 7.19 -15.25
C LEU A 3 4.40 5.84 -14.67
N PRO A 4 3.74 5.31 -13.62
CA PRO A 4 4.04 3.97 -13.11
C PRO A 4 3.87 2.92 -14.20
N LYS A 5 4.83 1.98 -14.29
CA LYS A 5 4.81 0.86 -15.25
C LYS A 5 4.49 -0.48 -14.59
N ARG A 6 4.53 -0.54 -13.26
CA ARG A 6 4.27 -1.73 -12.47
C ARG A 6 3.40 -1.37 -11.27
N VAL A 7 2.50 -2.27 -10.92
CA VAL A 7 1.64 -2.26 -9.74
C VAL A 7 1.77 -3.64 -9.11
N PHE A 8 1.47 -3.76 -7.82
CA PHE A 8 1.27 -5.05 -7.17
C PHE A 8 0.14 -4.90 -6.16
N LEU A 9 -0.52 -6.00 -5.82
CA LEU A 9 -1.52 -6.03 -4.76
C LEU A 9 -0.89 -6.64 -3.51
N THR A 10 -1.12 -5.99 -2.38
CA THR A 10 -0.78 -6.52 -1.06
C THR A 10 -1.97 -6.35 -0.13
N LYS A 11 -2.02 -7.16 0.92
CA LYS A 11 -3.00 -7.06 2.00
C LYS A 11 -2.29 -7.43 3.29
N GLY A 12 -2.74 -6.86 4.40
CA GLY A 12 -2.24 -7.21 5.71
C GLY A 12 -3.28 -6.94 6.79
N VAL A 13 -3.09 -7.56 7.94
CA VAL A 13 -3.95 -7.42 9.11
C VAL A 13 -3.10 -7.01 10.31
N GLY A 14 -3.56 -6.02 11.07
CA GLY A 14 -2.95 -5.62 12.34
C GLY A 14 -4.01 -5.59 13.43
N VAL A 15 -3.72 -6.24 14.55
CA VAL A 15 -4.63 -6.33 15.70
C VAL A 15 -3.97 -5.65 16.89
N GLU A 16 -4.39 -4.42 17.16
CA GLU A 16 -3.94 -3.63 18.30
C GLU A 16 -5.11 -2.84 18.86
N LYS A 17 -5.01 -2.43 20.13
CA LYS A 17 -6.05 -1.63 20.78
C LYS A 17 -6.23 -0.26 20.12
N GLU A 18 -5.12 0.37 19.77
CA GLU A 18 -5.09 1.69 19.17
C GLU A 18 -5.15 1.61 17.64
N LYS A 19 -5.95 2.48 17.03
CA LYS A 19 -6.15 2.53 15.57
C LYS A 19 -4.86 2.77 14.79
N LEU A 20 -3.96 3.61 15.31
CA LEU A 20 -2.70 3.90 14.63
C LEU A 20 -1.76 2.68 14.65
N ALA A 21 -1.64 2.03 15.81
CA ALA A 21 -0.83 0.83 15.95
C ALA A 21 -1.38 -0.34 15.12
N SER A 22 -2.70 -0.50 15.05
CA SER A 22 -3.32 -1.54 14.21
C SER A 22 -3.10 -1.29 12.72
N LEU A 23 -3.11 -0.02 12.28
CA LEU A 23 -2.74 0.34 10.92
C LEU A 23 -1.25 0.03 10.64
N GLU A 24 -0.34 0.39 11.53
CA GLU A 24 1.10 0.10 11.37
C GLU A 24 1.37 -1.40 11.30
N GLY A 25 0.73 -2.19 12.15
CA GLY A 25 0.79 -3.66 12.12
C GLY A 25 0.31 -4.23 10.77
N ALA A 26 -0.82 -3.72 10.25
CA ALA A 26 -1.35 -4.14 8.96
C ALA A 26 -0.41 -3.80 7.79
N LEU A 27 0.24 -2.63 7.83
CA LEU A 27 1.23 -2.24 6.83
C LEU A 27 2.49 -3.10 6.89
N ARG A 28 2.86 -3.58 8.08
CA ARG A 28 4.01 -4.46 8.31
C ARG A 28 3.73 -5.88 7.80
N ASP A 29 2.56 -6.42 8.10
CA ASP A 29 2.07 -7.70 7.57
C ASP A 29 1.94 -7.67 6.03
N ALA A 30 1.62 -6.50 5.47
CA ALA A 30 1.57 -6.26 4.03
C ALA A 30 2.94 -6.01 3.37
N ASP A 31 4.06 -6.11 4.10
CA ASP A 31 5.44 -5.87 3.64
C ASP A 31 5.70 -4.46 3.02
N ILE A 32 4.87 -3.46 3.35
CA ILE A 32 4.98 -2.10 2.80
C ILE A 32 5.23 -1.00 3.85
N ALA A 33 5.35 -1.36 5.13
CA ALA A 33 5.58 -0.41 6.22
C ALA A 33 6.88 0.41 6.10
N GLY A 34 7.87 -0.07 5.33
CA GLY A 34 9.14 0.62 5.12
C GLY A 34 9.08 1.80 4.14
N TYR A 35 7.92 2.05 3.52
CA TYR A 35 7.75 3.05 2.47
C TYR A 35 6.82 4.19 2.88
N ASN A 36 7.05 5.38 2.32
CA ASN A 36 6.10 6.48 2.42
C ASN A 36 4.93 6.25 1.46
N LEU A 37 3.71 6.21 1.99
CA LEU A 37 2.51 5.97 1.20
C LEU A 37 1.89 7.29 0.74
N VAL A 38 1.71 7.43 -0.58
CA VAL A 38 0.98 8.54 -1.18
C VAL A 38 -0.40 8.04 -1.59
N LYS A 39 -1.45 8.62 -1.02
CA LYS A 39 -2.83 8.28 -1.40
C LYS A 39 -3.16 8.84 -2.78
N VAL A 40 -3.62 7.98 -3.68
CA VAL A 40 -3.99 8.33 -5.06
C VAL A 40 -5.47 8.02 -5.31
N SER A 41 -6.02 8.49 -6.43
CA SER A 41 -7.41 8.33 -6.85
C SER A 41 -7.77 6.92 -7.38
N SER A 42 -6.93 5.92 -7.13
CA SER A 42 -7.15 4.53 -7.54
C SER A 42 -7.35 4.33 -9.06
N ILE A 43 -6.60 5.06 -9.89
CA ILE A 43 -6.59 4.90 -11.35
C ILE A 43 -5.48 3.92 -11.74
N PHE A 44 -5.81 2.87 -12.49
CA PHE A 44 -4.82 1.95 -13.07
C PHE A 44 -4.25 2.55 -14.37
N PRO A 45 -2.93 2.83 -14.45
CA PRO A 45 -2.35 3.46 -15.63
C PRO A 45 -2.39 2.55 -16.88
N PRO A 46 -2.50 3.11 -18.10
CA PRO A 46 -2.44 2.32 -19.32
C PRO A 46 -1.09 1.63 -19.48
N HIS A 47 -1.10 0.40 -20.03
CA HIS A 47 0.07 -0.45 -20.23
C HIS A 47 0.88 -0.79 -18.96
N CYS A 48 0.31 -0.57 -17.78
CA CYS A 48 0.93 -0.94 -16.52
C CYS A 48 0.82 -2.46 -16.31
N GLN A 49 1.87 -3.08 -15.77
CA GLN A 49 1.90 -4.49 -15.42
C GLN A 49 1.51 -4.68 -13.94
N LEU A 50 0.60 -5.60 -13.67
CA LEU A 50 0.25 -6.03 -12.31
C LEU A 50 1.24 -7.08 -11.76
#